data_AF-A0A2N5XU99-F1
#
_entry.id   AF-A0A2N5XU99-F1
#
_cell.length_a   1.000
_cell.length_b   1.000
_cell.length_c   1.000
_cell.angle_alpha   90.00
_cell.angle_beta   90.00
_cell.angle_gamma   90.00
#
_symmetry.space_group_name_H-M   'P 1'
#
loop_
_entity.id
_entity.type
_entity.pdbx_description
1 polymer ?
#
loop_
_entity_poly.entity_id
_entity_poly.type
_entity_poly.pdbx_seq_one_letter_code
_entity_poly.pdbx_strand_id
1 'polypeptide(L)'
;MSRPMSAHDQALAKSRPNHRKYVFLGLFVLLVIAGWSAFWYVSYTKTQSLIDRLMARQINGTPVLQCQNQTLGGYPFRLLLTCSSYTAQNAQNGWRVEGGAFRAIWQIYTPNLALIESDTRLTISHQPSGQTFDMVSSLMRGSVRFSPTEIISRASFEAANPTVTSNNPAFSNMLGEIKADSLAFHARPNPDESNDLDLSMTATELAAGSFPIVSGQFGVTLIEGLSASIRNQGNPARAWLQQSGEVKDINGHVDIGQKTLKLNGDVSFDQQGLANGLVKLKILNPSVDAATAGKTLSAKRDGLNGPLTALQLMGKPVKDGDLIGSEVDIKLKGGNIQAGFLPLGRLPAIQ
;
A
#
# COMPACT_ATOMS: atom_id res chain seq x y z
N MET A 1 -71.51 7.06 -66.56
CA MET A 1 -70.67 6.21 -65.69
C MET A 1 -69.25 6.72 -65.75
N SER A 2 -68.82 7.46 -64.73
CA SER A 2 -67.43 7.91 -64.57
C SER A 2 -67.15 7.89 -63.06
N ARG A 3 -66.32 6.96 -62.60
CA ARG A 3 -66.03 6.71 -61.17
C ARG A 3 -65.29 7.90 -60.54
N PRO A 4 -65.57 8.26 -59.27
CA PRO A 4 -64.73 9.17 -58.51
C PRO A 4 -63.41 8.50 -58.12
N MET A 5 -62.30 9.23 -58.27
CA MET A 5 -60.97 8.81 -57.80
C MET A 5 -60.99 8.66 -56.27
N SER A 6 -60.57 7.49 -55.81
CA SER A 6 -60.50 7.09 -54.41
C SER A 6 -59.44 7.89 -53.64
N ALA A 7 -59.78 8.30 -52.42
CA ALA A 7 -58.89 8.94 -51.45
C ALA A 7 -57.77 8.03 -50.90
N HIS A 8 -57.52 6.86 -51.50
CA HIS A 8 -56.45 5.95 -51.09
C HIS A 8 -55.04 6.40 -51.47
N ASP A 9 -54.89 7.34 -52.40
CA ASP A 9 -53.56 7.83 -52.84
C ASP A 9 -52.93 8.86 -51.88
N GLN A 10 -53.56 9.18 -50.75
CA GLN A 10 -52.98 10.10 -49.74
C GLN A 10 -52.15 9.39 -48.66
N ALA A 11 -52.12 8.05 -48.62
CA ALA A 11 -51.47 7.30 -47.54
C ALA A 11 -50.01 6.87 -47.81
N LEU A 12 -49.34 7.45 -48.81
CA LEU A 12 -47.90 7.31 -49.01
C LEU A 12 -47.23 8.68 -49.06
N ALA A 13 -47.53 9.55 -48.09
CA ALA A 13 -46.57 10.56 -47.66
C ALA A 13 -45.36 9.84 -47.06
N LYS A 14 -44.52 9.29 -47.95
CA LYS A 14 -43.21 8.74 -47.69
C LYS A 14 -42.44 9.85 -46.98
N SER A 15 -42.40 9.78 -45.65
CA SER A 15 -41.52 10.57 -44.81
C SER A 15 -40.12 10.37 -45.39
N ARG A 16 -39.68 11.31 -46.22
CA ARG A 16 -38.35 11.27 -46.80
C ARG A 16 -37.41 11.31 -45.60
N PRO A 17 -36.58 10.28 -45.36
CA PRO A 17 -35.62 10.34 -44.28
C PRO A 17 -34.81 11.60 -44.53
N ASN A 18 -34.79 12.50 -43.54
CA ASN A 18 -34.21 13.83 -43.66
C ASN A 18 -32.69 13.68 -43.83
N HIS A 19 -32.23 13.43 -45.06
CA HIS A 19 -30.84 13.14 -45.42
C HIS A 19 -29.88 14.23 -44.89
N ARG A 20 -30.34 15.49 -44.88
CA ARG A 20 -29.62 16.61 -44.27
C ARG A 20 -29.36 16.41 -42.78
N LYS A 21 -30.33 15.90 -42.01
CA LYS A 21 -30.16 15.63 -40.58
C LYS A 21 -29.12 14.54 -40.33
N TYR A 22 -29.09 13.50 -41.16
CA TYR A 22 -28.07 12.45 -41.07
C TYR A 22 -26.67 12.94 -41.47
N VAL A 23 -26.56 13.84 -42.45
CA VAL A 23 -25.28 14.47 -42.82
C VAL A 23 -24.77 15.39 -41.70
N PHE A 24 -25.63 16.26 -41.14
CA PHE A 24 -25.24 17.10 -40.01
C PHE A 24 -24.88 16.27 -38.77
N LEU A 25 -25.63 15.20 -38.49
CA LEU A 25 -25.29 14.27 -37.42
C LEU A 25 -23.92 13.60 -37.68
N GLY A 26 -23.66 13.15 -38.92
CA GLY A 26 -22.38 12.57 -39.29
C GLY A 26 -21.21 13.55 -39.12
N LEU A 27 -21.36 14.78 -39.58
CA LEU A 27 -20.36 15.84 -39.38
C LEU A 27 -20.14 16.16 -37.90
N PHE A 28 -21.21 16.23 -37.12
CA PHE A 28 -21.12 16.45 -35.68
C PHE A 28 -20.37 15.30 -34.98
N VAL A 29 -20.69 14.05 -35.30
CA VAL A 29 -19.99 12.88 -34.77
C VAL A 29 -18.51 12.90 -35.16
N LEU A 30 -18.18 13.23 -36.41
CA LEU A 30 -16.80 13.38 -36.85
C LEU A 30 -16.06 14.48 -36.08
N LEU A 31 -16.70 15.63 -35.84
CA LEU A 31 -16.14 16.72 -35.05
C LEU A 31 -15.86 16.27 -33.60
N VAL A 32 -16.79 15.54 -32.98
CA VAL A 32 -16.61 14.99 -31.63
C VAL A 32 -15.45 14.00 -31.59
N ILE A 33 -15.34 13.08 -32.55
CA ILE A 33 -14.22 12.13 -32.64
C ILE A 33 -12.90 12.86 -32.82
N ALA A 34 -12.85 13.87 -33.70
CA ALA A 34 -11.65 14.66 -33.95
C ALA A 34 -11.23 15.45 -32.71
N GLY A 35 -12.19 16.10 -32.04
CA GLY A 35 -11.96 16.81 -30.78
C GLY A 35 -11.46 15.89 -29.67
N TRP A 36 -12.07 14.71 -29.51
CA TRP A 36 -11.63 13.71 -28.54
C TRP A 36 -10.22 13.17 -28.86
N SER A 37 -9.92 12.90 -30.13
CA SER A 37 -8.59 12.45 -30.56
C SER A 37 -7.52 13.50 -30.28
N ALA A 38 -7.81 14.78 -30.54
CA ALA A 38 -6.90 15.88 -30.22
C ALA A 38 -6.66 15.99 -28.72
N PHE A 39 -7.72 15.91 -27.91
CA PHE A 39 -7.63 15.93 -26.45
C PHE A 39 -6.82 14.74 -25.89
N TRP A 40 -7.06 13.54 -26.41
CA TRP A 40 -6.30 12.34 -26.04
C TRP A 40 -4.82 12.50 -26.38
N TYR A 41 -4.50 13.00 -27.58
CA TYR A 41 -3.14 13.20 -28.05
C TYR A 41 -2.37 14.23 -27.19
N VAL A 42 -3.02 15.31 -26.78
CA VAL A 42 -2.44 16.29 -25.84
C VAL A 42 -2.16 15.64 -24.47
N SER A 43 -3.07 14.78 -23.99
CA SER A 43 -2.88 14.06 -22.73
C SER A 43 -1.73 13.07 -22.82
N TYR A 44 -1.64 12.32 -23.93
CA TYR A 44 -0.55 11.40 -24.23
C TYR A 44 0.81 12.09 -24.23
N THR A 45 0.95 13.19 -24.97
CA THR A 45 2.24 13.93 -25.11
C THR A 45 2.71 14.52 -23.77
N LYS A 46 1.81 15.06 -22.96
CA LYS A 46 2.14 15.54 -21.62
C LYS A 46 2.62 14.42 -20.70
N THR A 47 1.93 13.29 -20.71
CA THR A 47 2.30 12.12 -19.90
C THR A 47 3.62 11.52 -20.35
N GLN A 48 3.85 11.39 -21.65
CA GLN A 48 5.13 10.93 -22.21
C GLN A 48 6.29 11.82 -21.71
N SER A 49 6.16 13.15 -21.80
CA SER A 49 7.18 14.08 -21.31
C SER A 49 7.43 13.99 -19.79
N LEU A 50 6.39 13.67 -18.99
CA LEU A 50 6.57 13.43 -17.56
C LEU A 50 7.33 12.14 -17.29
N ILE A 51 6.98 11.07 -18.00
CA ILE A 51 7.66 9.77 -17.88
C ILE A 51 9.12 9.91 -18.31
N ASP A 52 9.40 10.55 -19.44
CA ASP A 52 10.77 10.76 -19.94
C ASP A 52 11.62 11.53 -18.92
N ARG A 53 11.05 12.57 -18.29
CA ARG A 53 11.71 13.31 -17.20
C ARG A 53 11.95 12.46 -15.96
N LEU A 54 11.06 11.53 -15.62
CA LEU A 54 11.25 10.62 -14.50
C LEU A 54 12.34 9.59 -14.80
N MET A 55 12.35 9.01 -16.01
CA MET A 55 13.35 8.02 -16.44
C MET A 55 14.74 8.63 -16.62
N ALA A 56 14.82 9.92 -16.97
CA ALA A 56 16.08 10.66 -17.05
C ALA A 56 16.69 10.98 -15.68
N ARG A 57 15.98 10.77 -14.56
CA ARG A 57 16.52 11.03 -13.23
C ARG A 57 17.64 10.05 -12.90
N GLN A 58 18.78 10.61 -12.52
CA GLN A 58 19.96 9.87 -12.11
C GLN A 58 20.47 10.43 -10.78
N ILE A 59 20.95 9.54 -9.92
CA ILE A 59 21.65 9.88 -8.68
C ILE A 59 23.04 9.26 -8.79
N ASN A 60 24.10 10.06 -8.64
CA ASN A 60 25.49 9.62 -8.81
C ASN A 60 25.75 8.89 -10.15
N GLY A 61 25.19 9.41 -11.24
CA GLY A 61 25.30 8.81 -12.59
C GLY A 61 24.50 7.52 -12.80
N THR A 62 23.71 7.10 -11.81
CA THR A 62 22.94 5.86 -11.86
C THR A 62 21.45 6.16 -12.02
N PRO A 63 20.75 5.57 -13.01
CA PRO A 63 19.31 5.77 -13.20
C PRO A 63 18.50 5.35 -11.97
N VAL A 64 17.60 6.22 -11.51
CA VAL A 64 16.74 5.94 -10.35
C VAL A 64 15.63 4.95 -10.71
N LEU A 65 15.13 5.03 -11.94
CA LEU A 65 14.06 4.19 -12.45
C LEU A 65 14.40 3.77 -13.89
N GLN A 66 14.16 2.51 -14.21
CA GLN A 66 14.30 1.95 -15.54
C GLN A 66 13.05 1.12 -15.85
N CYS A 67 12.52 1.30 -17.06
CA CYS A 67 11.39 0.56 -17.61
C CYS A 67 11.82 -0.02 -18.95
N GLN A 68 11.98 -1.34 -19.02
CA GLN A 68 12.42 -2.03 -20.23
C GLN A 68 11.27 -2.19 -21.21
N ASN A 69 11.54 -1.98 -22.51
CA ASN A 69 10.53 -2.02 -23.58
C ASN A 69 9.30 -1.14 -23.27
N GLN A 70 9.55 0.09 -22.80
CA GLN A 70 8.52 1.04 -22.44
C GLN A 70 7.57 1.32 -23.61
N THR A 71 6.27 1.16 -23.39
CA THR A 71 5.25 1.65 -24.32
C THR A 71 4.19 2.46 -23.60
N LEU A 72 3.71 3.53 -24.24
CA LEU A 72 2.58 4.33 -23.78
C LEU A 72 1.48 4.27 -24.85
N GLY A 73 0.23 4.01 -24.45
CA GLY A 73 -0.92 3.90 -25.35
C GLY A 73 -2.25 4.01 -24.61
N GLY A 74 -3.33 3.42 -25.13
CA GLY A 74 -4.61 3.29 -24.40
C GLY A 74 -5.81 4.09 -24.94
N TYR A 75 -5.72 4.64 -26.16
CA TYR A 75 -6.84 5.30 -26.83
C TYR A 75 -8.13 4.43 -26.82
N PRO A 76 -9.33 5.00 -26.61
CA PRO A 76 -9.63 6.43 -26.44
C PRO A 76 -9.76 6.90 -24.98
N PHE A 77 -9.83 6.01 -23.99
CA PHE A 77 -10.34 6.38 -22.66
C PHE A 77 -9.30 6.35 -21.54
N ARG A 78 -8.10 5.85 -21.83
CA ARG A 78 -7.03 5.68 -20.85
C ARG A 78 -5.66 5.99 -21.43
N LEU A 79 -4.70 6.15 -20.54
CA LEU A 79 -3.28 6.10 -20.80
C LEU A 79 -2.74 4.86 -20.10
N LEU A 80 -2.12 3.95 -20.87
CA LEU A 80 -1.54 2.70 -20.41
C LEU A 80 -0.04 2.75 -20.67
N LEU A 81 0.75 2.78 -19.61
CA LEU A 81 2.19 2.55 -19.65
C LEU A 81 2.46 1.08 -19.39
N THR A 82 3.27 0.43 -20.23
CA THR A 82 3.74 -0.95 -19.96
C THR A 82 5.25 -1.06 -20.07
N CYS A 83 5.81 -1.97 -19.28
CA CYS A 83 7.22 -2.37 -19.28
C CYS A 83 7.29 -3.91 -19.24
N SER A 84 8.28 -4.51 -19.90
CA SER A 84 8.55 -5.94 -19.76
C SER A 84 9.24 -6.29 -18.43
N SER A 85 9.99 -5.34 -17.90
CA SER A 85 10.59 -5.38 -16.56
C SER A 85 10.86 -3.96 -16.08
N TYR A 86 10.98 -3.81 -14.76
CA TYR A 86 11.35 -2.54 -14.16
C TYR A 86 12.42 -2.70 -13.10
N THR A 87 13.16 -1.62 -12.91
CA THR A 87 14.14 -1.48 -11.85
C THR A 87 13.98 -0.11 -11.22
N ALA A 88 13.80 -0.05 -9.92
CA ALA A 88 13.95 1.17 -9.14
C ALA A 88 15.17 1.02 -8.23
N GLN A 89 16.07 1.99 -8.20
CA GLN A 89 17.24 1.93 -7.34
C GLN A 89 17.57 3.29 -6.76
N ASN A 90 18.03 3.30 -5.52
CA ASN A 90 18.54 4.48 -4.87
C ASN A 90 20.03 4.28 -4.57
N ALA A 91 20.86 4.96 -5.34
CA ALA A 91 22.32 4.86 -5.24
C ALA A 91 22.89 5.40 -3.91
N GLN A 92 22.14 6.22 -3.16
CA GLN A 92 22.62 6.75 -1.88
C GLN A 92 22.46 5.76 -0.73
N ASN A 93 21.35 5.02 -0.70
CA ASN A 93 21.06 4.06 0.37
C ASN A 93 21.28 2.59 -0.06
N GLY A 94 21.64 2.35 -1.31
CA GLY A 94 22.02 1.03 -1.82
C GLY A 94 20.85 0.09 -2.09
N TRP A 95 19.60 0.52 -1.88
CA TRP A 95 18.43 -0.30 -2.15
C TRP A 95 18.09 -0.33 -3.65
N ARG A 96 17.75 -1.52 -4.14
CA ARG A 96 17.35 -1.79 -5.52
C ARG A 96 16.15 -2.74 -5.51
N VAL A 97 15.12 -2.39 -6.25
CA VAL A 97 13.90 -3.15 -6.43
C VAL A 97 13.79 -3.51 -7.91
N GLU A 98 13.59 -4.79 -8.20
CA GLU A 98 13.45 -5.32 -9.54
C GLU A 98 12.17 -6.14 -9.63
N GLY A 99 11.47 -6.03 -10.76
CA GLY A 99 10.27 -6.82 -11.00
C GLY A 99 10.07 -7.10 -12.49
N GLY A 100 9.15 -8.04 -12.75
CA GLY A 100 8.76 -8.44 -14.10
C GLY A 100 7.87 -7.42 -14.80
N ALA A 101 6.98 -7.91 -15.65
CA ALA A 101 6.09 -7.07 -16.43
C ALA A 101 5.28 -6.12 -15.53
N PHE A 102 5.21 -4.86 -15.92
CA PHE A 102 4.57 -3.81 -15.14
C PHE A 102 3.63 -3.01 -16.03
N ARG A 103 2.48 -2.63 -15.48
CA ARG A 103 1.53 -1.73 -16.15
C ARG A 103 1.03 -0.66 -15.20
N ALA A 104 1.01 0.57 -15.68
CA ALA A 104 0.36 1.69 -15.01
C ALA A 104 -0.74 2.27 -15.90
N ILE A 105 -1.92 2.46 -15.31
CA ILE A 105 -3.15 2.84 -15.99
C ILE A 105 -3.65 4.15 -15.38
N TRP A 106 -3.83 5.17 -16.22
CA TRP A 106 -4.53 6.40 -15.87
C TRP A 106 -5.79 6.51 -16.71
N GLN A 107 -6.92 6.75 -16.06
CA GLN A 107 -8.15 7.08 -16.79
C GLN A 107 -8.12 8.56 -17.16
N ILE A 108 -8.54 8.89 -18.38
CA ILE A 108 -8.48 10.28 -18.86
C ILE A 108 -9.41 11.21 -18.08
N TYR A 109 -10.49 10.66 -17.55
CA TYR A 109 -11.45 11.38 -16.70
C TYR A 109 -11.04 11.41 -15.21
N THR A 110 -10.02 10.66 -14.79
CA THR A 110 -9.39 10.75 -13.46
C THR A 110 -7.86 10.67 -13.59
N PRO A 111 -7.23 11.69 -14.21
CA PRO A 111 -5.80 11.65 -14.53
C PRO A 111 -4.90 11.66 -13.29
N ASN A 112 -5.44 12.04 -12.14
CA ASN A 112 -4.74 12.08 -10.87
C ASN A 112 -4.69 10.73 -10.14
N LEU A 113 -5.18 9.63 -10.73
CA LEU A 113 -5.10 8.29 -10.17
C LEU A 113 -4.37 7.35 -11.13
N ALA A 114 -3.21 6.86 -10.71
CA ALA A 114 -2.53 5.75 -11.34
C ALA A 114 -2.96 4.44 -10.67
N LEU A 115 -3.42 3.48 -11.47
CA LEU A 115 -3.58 2.09 -11.04
C LEU A 115 -2.39 1.30 -11.56
N ILE A 116 -1.75 0.55 -10.69
CA ILE A 116 -0.52 -0.16 -10.96
C ILE A 116 -0.81 -1.66 -10.81
N GLU A 117 -0.38 -2.45 -11.79
CA GLU A 117 -0.32 -3.90 -11.66
C GLU A 117 1.08 -4.36 -12.04
N SER A 118 1.66 -5.20 -11.20
CA SER A 118 2.97 -5.80 -11.42
C SER A 118 2.81 -7.30 -11.64
N ASP A 119 3.78 -7.90 -12.33
CA ASP A 119 3.94 -9.35 -12.41
C ASP A 119 4.10 -9.96 -11.02
N THR A 120 3.99 -11.27 -10.93
CA THR A 120 3.92 -12.07 -9.71
C THR A 120 5.24 -12.19 -8.93
N ARG A 121 6.34 -11.61 -9.41
CA ARG A 121 7.67 -11.68 -8.77
C ARG A 121 8.31 -10.31 -8.61
N LEU A 122 8.85 -10.07 -7.42
CA LEU A 122 9.57 -8.86 -7.03
C LEU A 122 10.83 -9.26 -6.24
N THR A 123 11.97 -8.65 -6.56
CA THR A 123 13.22 -8.82 -5.80
C THR A 123 13.65 -7.47 -5.25
N ILE A 124 13.83 -7.40 -3.93
CA ILE A 124 14.37 -6.24 -3.23
C ILE A 124 15.79 -6.62 -2.78
N SER A 125 16.78 -5.83 -3.14
CA SER A 125 18.17 -6.06 -2.78
C SER A 125 18.78 -4.82 -2.14
N HIS A 126 19.65 -5.03 -1.16
CA HIS A 126 20.50 -4.01 -0.59
C HIS A 126 21.94 -4.27 -1.02
N GLN A 127 22.41 -3.52 -2.02
CA GLN A 127 23.68 -3.72 -2.69
C GLN A 127 24.88 -3.71 -1.73
N PRO A 128 25.00 -2.78 -0.76
CA PRO A 128 26.14 -2.75 0.16
C PRO A 128 26.27 -3.99 1.05
N SER A 129 25.15 -4.62 1.42
CA SER A 129 25.17 -5.82 2.26
C SER A 129 24.98 -7.13 1.49
N GLY A 130 24.74 -7.07 0.17
CA GLY A 130 24.40 -8.23 -0.66
C GLY A 130 23.10 -8.94 -0.25
N GLN A 131 22.25 -8.31 0.56
CA GLN A 131 21.02 -8.94 1.05
C GLN A 131 19.93 -8.86 -0.01
N THR A 132 19.17 -9.93 -0.18
CA THR A 132 18.03 -10.01 -1.08
C THR A 132 16.78 -10.49 -0.33
N PHE A 133 15.64 -9.99 -0.77
CA PHE A 133 14.31 -10.39 -0.39
C PHE A 133 13.53 -10.64 -1.67
N ASP A 134 13.21 -11.89 -1.91
CA ASP A 134 12.44 -12.32 -3.08
C ASP A 134 11.00 -12.53 -2.64
N MET A 135 10.08 -11.83 -3.30
CA MET A 135 8.64 -11.96 -3.11
C MET A 135 8.02 -12.60 -4.34
N VAL A 136 7.23 -13.64 -4.13
CA VAL A 136 6.37 -14.27 -5.13
C VAL A 136 4.93 -14.19 -4.65
N SER A 137 4.02 -13.73 -5.49
CA SER A 137 2.62 -13.51 -5.12
C SER A 137 1.70 -13.85 -6.30
N SER A 138 0.48 -14.29 -6.03
CA SER A 138 -0.51 -14.54 -7.09
C SER A 138 -1.02 -13.28 -7.78
N LEU A 139 -0.93 -12.12 -7.11
CA LEU A 139 -1.37 -10.83 -7.62
C LEU A 139 -0.66 -9.71 -6.86
N MET A 140 -0.10 -8.73 -7.59
CA MET A 140 0.40 -7.48 -7.01
C MET A 140 -0.25 -6.28 -7.68
N ARG A 141 -0.92 -5.46 -6.86
CA ARG A 141 -1.60 -4.24 -7.30
C ARG A 141 -1.18 -3.06 -6.43
N GLY A 142 -1.25 -1.88 -7.01
CA GLY A 142 -1.09 -0.65 -6.26
C GLY A 142 -1.91 0.48 -6.86
N SER A 143 -2.03 1.56 -6.10
CA SER A 143 -2.58 2.79 -6.62
C SER A 143 -1.83 3.99 -6.06
N VAL A 144 -1.69 5.02 -6.87
CA VAL A 144 -1.10 6.29 -6.45
C VAL A 144 -2.02 7.41 -6.89
N ARG A 145 -2.44 8.24 -5.94
CA ARG A 145 -3.22 9.44 -6.20
C ARG A 145 -2.36 10.68 -6.04
N PHE A 146 -2.40 11.55 -7.03
CA PHE A 146 -1.66 12.81 -7.07
C PHE A 146 -2.60 13.97 -6.68
N SER A 147 -2.06 14.96 -5.98
CA SER A 147 -2.75 16.24 -5.74
C SER A 147 -1.89 17.38 -6.31
N PRO A 148 -2.51 18.49 -6.79
CA PRO A 148 -1.76 19.67 -7.22
C PRO A 148 -0.88 20.27 -6.12
N THR A 149 -1.28 20.14 -4.85
CA THR A 149 -0.59 20.69 -3.67
C THR A 149 0.42 19.71 -3.08
N GLU A 150 0.07 18.43 -3.04
CA GLU A 150 0.84 17.34 -2.45
C GLU A 150 1.12 16.33 -3.55
N ILE A 151 2.36 16.33 -4.06
CA ILE A 151 2.82 15.53 -5.20
C ILE A 151 2.25 14.10 -5.15
N ILE A 152 2.13 13.50 -3.96
CA ILE A 152 1.37 12.27 -3.71
C ILE A 152 0.42 12.50 -2.53
N SER A 153 -0.87 12.20 -2.73
CA SER A 153 -1.95 12.32 -1.72
C SER A 153 -2.44 10.98 -1.19
N ARG A 154 -2.16 9.87 -1.89
CA ARG A 154 -2.44 8.52 -1.41
C ARG A 154 -1.58 7.53 -2.16
N ALA A 155 -1.09 6.52 -1.46
CA ALA A 155 -0.49 5.33 -2.04
C ALA A 155 -1.15 4.09 -1.42
N SER A 156 -1.38 3.07 -2.23
CA SER A 156 -1.78 1.74 -1.78
C SER A 156 -0.98 0.67 -2.50
N PHE A 157 -0.75 -0.43 -1.81
CA PHE A 157 -0.15 -1.63 -2.34
C PHE A 157 -0.84 -2.84 -1.73
N GLU A 158 -1.16 -3.83 -2.55
CA GLU A 158 -1.83 -5.06 -2.16
C GLU A 158 -1.17 -6.25 -2.86
N ALA A 159 -0.92 -7.31 -2.09
CA ALA A 159 -0.39 -8.57 -2.58
C ALA A 159 -1.26 -9.73 -2.08
N ALA A 160 -1.63 -10.66 -2.97
CA ALA A 160 -2.41 -11.84 -2.64
C ALA A 160 -1.54 -13.10 -2.64
N ASN A 161 -1.67 -13.91 -1.60
CA ASN A 161 -0.83 -15.08 -1.37
C ASN A 161 0.69 -14.79 -1.47
N PRO A 162 1.22 -13.70 -0.87
CA PRO A 162 2.65 -13.43 -0.97
C PRO A 162 3.48 -14.44 -0.16
N THR A 163 4.53 -14.93 -0.79
CA THR A 163 5.65 -15.65 -0.21
C THR A 163 6.87 -14.73 -0.26
N VAL A 164 7.55 -14.52 0.86
CA VAL A 164 8.82 -13.77 0.94
C VAL A 164 9.92 -14.67 1.47
N THR A 165 11.05 -14.69 0.76
CA THR A 165 12.27 -15.40 1.16
C THR A 165 13.46 -14.44 1.19
N SER A 166 14.44 -14.69 2.06
CA SER A 166 15.70 -13.94 2.06
C SER A 166 16.91 -14.84 1.86
N ASN A 167 17.97 -14.27 1.27
CA ASN A 167 19.29 -14.89 1.25
C ASN A 167 20.08 -14.67 2.55
N ASN A 168 19.60 -13.82 3.47
CA ASN A 168 20.27 -13.52 4.73
C ASN A 168 20.08 -14.70 5.70
N PRO A 169 21.16 -15.41 6.10
CA PRO A 169 21.03 -16.58 6.97
C PRO A 169 20.41 -16.27 8.34
N ALA A 170 20.67 -15.09 8.91
CA ALA A 170 20.08 -14.69 10.19
C ALA A 170 18.56 -14.52 10.07
N PHE A 171 18.11 -13.89 8.98
CA PHE A 171 16.68 -13.75 8.68
C PHE A 171 16.04 -15.11 8.43
N SER A 172 16.62 -15.93 7.56
CA SER A 172 16.07 -17.23 7.16
C SER A 172 16.05 -18.23 8.30
N ASN A 173 17.02 -18.19 9.22
CA ASN A 173 17.00 -19.02 10.43
C ASN A 173 15.93 -18.58 11.43
N MET A 174 15.61 -17.27 11.49
CA MET A 174 14.65 -16.72 12.45
C MET A 174 13.20 -16.78 11.95
N LEU A 175 12.97 -16.34 10.71
CA LEU A 175 11.65 -16.14 10.13
C LEU A 175 11.34 -17.12 9.01
N GLY A 176 12.32 -17.87 8.51
CA GLY A 176 12.12 -18.79 7.39
C GLY A 176 11.52 -18.11 6.17
N GLU A 177 10.65 -18.85 5.48
CA GLU A 177 9.77 -18.31 4.44
C GLU A 177 8.56 -17.64 5.11
N ILE A 178 8.29 -16.38 4.76
CA ILE A 178 7.12 -15.64 5.23
C ILE A 178 6.00 -15.81 4.22
N LYS A 179 4.83 -16.28 4.67
CA LYS A 179 3.62 -16.44 3.85
C LYS A 179 2.48 -15.63 4.43
N ALA A 180 1.57 -15.16 3.60
CA ALA A 180 0.29 -14.61 4.03
C ALA A 180 -0.77 -14.90 2.97
N ASP A 181 -2.05 -14.87 3.32
CA ASP A 181 -3.16 -14.91 2.36
C ASP A 181 -3.31 -13.55 1.65
N SER A 182 -3.12 -12.47 2.39
CA SER A 182 -3.13 -11.11 1.86
C SER A 182 -2.22 -10.19 2.65
N LEU A 183 -1.54 -9.29 1.95
CA LEU A 183 -0.80 -8.17 2.51
C LEU A 183 -1.31 -6.88 1.87
N ALA A 184 -1.62 -5.88 2.68
CA ALA A 184 -2.00 -4.55 2.20
C ALA A 184 -1.23 -3.48 2.95
N PHE A 185 -0.81 -2.44 2.23
CA PHE A 185 -0.17 -1.25 2.76
C PHE A 185 -0.83 -0.01 2.16
N HIS A 186 -1.13 0.97 3.01
CA HIS A 186 -1.69 2.24 2.56
C HIS A 186 -0.98 3.40 3.25
N ALA A 187 -0.76 4.47 2.50
CA ALA A 187 -0.18 5.71 2.99
C ALA A 187 -1.01 6.90 2.47
N ARG A 188 -1.20 7.92 3.31
CA ARG A 188 -1.82 9.19 2.92
C ARG A 188 -1.35 10.32 3.85
N PRO A 189 -1.31 11.57 3.39
CA PRO A 189 -1.23 12.72 4.28
C PRO A 189 -2.38 12.68 5.29
N ASN A 190 -2.11 13.10 6.52
CA ASN A 190 -3.13 13.20 7.55
C ASN A 190 -4.18 14.25 7.13
N PRO A 191 -5.49 13.95 7.28
CA PRO A 191 -6.55 14.86 6.83
C PRO A 191 -6.63 16.16 7.62
N ASP A 192 -6.19 16.14 8.89
CA ASP A 192 -6.22 17.30 9.78
C ASP A 192 -4.91 18.10 9.71
N GLU A 193 -3.77 17.41 9.57
CA GLU A 193 -2.42 18.00 9.48
C GLU A 193 -1.66 17.53 8.23
N SER A 194 -1.70 18.30 7.14
CA SER A 194 -1.19 17.86 5.81
C SER A 194 0.31 17.54 5.74
N ASN A 195 1.12 17.94 6.73
CA ASN A 195 2.54 17.58 6.79
C ASN A 195 2.80 16.22 7.45
N ASP A 196 1.81 15.66 8.13
CA ASP A 196 1.87 14.36 8.77
C ASP A 196 1.52 13.26 7.76
N LEU A 197 2.03 12.05 8.02
CA LEU A 197 1.84 10.90 7.13
C LEU A 197 1.18 9.76 7.89
N ASP A 198 -0.09 9.49 7.57
CA ASP A 198 -0.81 8.29 8.02
C ASP A 198 -0.29 7.08 7.23
N LEU A 199 0.12 6.04 7.94
CA LEU A 199 0.50 4.74 7.39
C LEU A 199 -0.40 3.67 7.98
N SER A 200 -0.75 2.68 7.17
CA SER A 200 -1.42 1.47 7.63
C SER A 200 -0.93 0.24 6.90
N MET A 201 -0.90 -0.88 7.61
CA MET A 201 -0.54 -2.20 7.10
C MET A 201 -1.56 -3.21 7.59
N THR A 202 -1.98 -4.13 6.73
CA THR A 202 -2.86 -5.25 7.06
C THR A 202 -2.24 -6.54 6.55
N ALA A 203 -2.31 -7.60 7.34
CA ALA A 203 -1.88 -8.93 6.94
C ALA A 203 -2.91 -9.96 7.41
N THR A 204 -3.15 -10.98 6.59
CA THR A 204 -4.09 -12.08 6.90
C THR A 204 -3.34 -13.40 6.81
N GLU A 205 -3.50 -14.26 7.83
CA GLU A 205 -2.87 -15.57 7.94
C GLU A 205 -1.34 -15.51 7.69
N LEU A 206 -0.68 -14.49 8.26
CA LEU A 206 0.76 -14.31 8.18
C LEU A 206 1.46 -15.40 8.98
N ALA A 207 2.24 -16.24 8.30
CA ALA A 207 3.06 -17.30 8.86
C ALA A 207 4.54 -17.01 8.59
N ALA A 208 5.39 -17.11 9.61
CA ALA A 208 6.83 -16.91 9.48
C ALA A 208 7.60 -17.86 10.40
N GLY A 209 8.29 -18.85 9.82
CA GLY A 209 9.16 -19.75 10.57
C GLY A 209 8.43 -20.48 11.70
N SER A 210 8.89 -20.30 12.94
CA SER A 210 8.26 -20.86 14.15
C SER A 210 7.30 -19.90 14.86
N PHE A 211 7.07 -18.70 14.31
CA PHE A 211 6.07 -17.78 14.85
C PHE A 211 4.66 -18.29 14.57
N PRO A 212 3.71 -18.06 15.49
CA PRO A 212 2.33 -18.43 15.23
C PRO A 212 1.77 -17.66 14.05
N ILE A 213 0.75 -18.25 13.42
CA ILE A 213 0.02 -17.58 12.35
C ILE A 213 -0.78 -16.42 12.95
N VAL A 214 -0.68 -15.25 12.32
CA VAL A 214 -1.32 -14.03 12.80
C VAL A 214 -2.10 -13.32 11.70
N SER A 215 -3.21 -12.70 12.08
CA SER A 215 -3.98 -11.79 11.23
C SER A 215 -4.14 -10.47 11.95
N GLY A 216 -4.07 -9.34 11.25
CA GLY A 216 -4.19 -8.06 11.93
C GLY A 216 -3.95 -6.86 11.05
N GLN A 217 -4.14 -5.69 11.67
CA GLN A 217 -3.86 -4.41 11.06
C GLN A 217 -3.11 -3.51 12.05
N PHE A 218 -2.28 -2.64 11.50
CA PHE A 218 -1.50 -1.68 12.24
C PHE A 218 -1.54 -0.34 11.51
N GLY A 219 -1.82 0.73 12.23
CA GLY A 219 -1.88 2.10 11.73
C GLY A 219 -1.10 3.05 12.63
N VAL A 220 -0.44 4.03 12.02
CA VAL A 220 0.36 5.05 12.72
C VAL A 220 0.33 6.37 11.97
N THR A 221 0.58 7.47 12.68
CA THR A 221 0.79 8.79 12.11
C THR A 221 2.24 9.21 12.34
N LEU A 222 3.00 9.43 11.26
CA LEU A 222 4.34 10.00 11.33
C LEU A 222 4.25 11.53 11.30
N ILE A 223 4.57 12.17 12.42
CA ILE A 223 4.53 13.64 12.53
C ILE A 223 5.61 14.26 11.67
N GLU A 224 5.27 15.26 10.85
CA GLU A 224 6.14 15.84 9.81
C GLU A 224 6.74 14.80 8.82
N GLY A 225 6.16 13.59 8.77
CA GLY A 225 6.67 12.47 7.99
C GLY A 225 6.57 12.67 6.48
N LEU A 226 5.62 13.49 6.01
CA LEU A 226 5.44 13.76 4.58
C LEU A 226 6.55 14.67 4.04
N SER A 227 6.91 15.72 4.78
CA SER A 227 8.00 16.63 4.43
C SER A 227 9.33 15.90 4.31
N ALA A 228 9.66 15.02 5.26
CA ALA A 228 10.88 14.24 5.22
C ALA A 228 10.92 13.25 4.04
N SER A 229 9.77 12.62 3.73
CA SER A 229 9.65 11.62 2.67
C SER A 229 9.68 12.20 1.25
N ILE A 230 9.16 13.42 1.06
CA ILE A 230 9.02 14.04 -0.27
C ILE A 230 10.12 15.07 -0.56
N ARG A 231 10.57 15.85 0.44
CA ARG A 231 11.45 17.01 0.19
C ARG A 231 12.94 16.65 0.21
N ASN A 232 13.35 15.55 0.82
CA ASN A 232 14.77 15.23 0.96
C ASN A 232 15.18 14.12 -0.02
N GLN A 233 16.04 14.44 -0.98
CA GLN A 233 16.62 13.49 -1.95
C GLN A 233 17.68 12.58 -1.31
N GLY A 234 17.56 12.33 0.00
CA GLY A 234 18.55 11.71 0.87
C GLY A 234 18.01 10.45 1.52
N ASN A 235 18.33 10.28 2.80
CA ASN A 235 17.70 9.29 3.66
C ASN A 235 16.47 9.92 4.35
N PRO A 236 15.23 9.61 3.93
CA PRO A 236 14.02 10.22 4.51
C PRO A 236 13.82 9.84 5.97
N ALA A 237 14.23 8.63 6.39
CA ALA A 237 14.17 8.24 7.80
C ALA A 237 15.11 9.11 8.64
N ARG A 238 16.34 9.33 8.18
CA ARG A 238 17.30 10.21 8.86
C ARG A 238 16.80 11.66 8.93
N ALA A 239 16.22 12.16 7.84
CA ALA A 239 15.67 13.51 7.80
C ALA A 239 14.51 13.67 8.79
N TRP A 240 13.63 12.68 8.86
CA TRP A 240 12.51 12.67 9.80
C TRP A 240 12.98 12.59 11.26
N LEU A 241 13.97 11.74 11.57
CA LEU A 241 14.60 11.68 12.90
C LEU A 241 15.24 13.00 13.35
N GLN A 242 15.70 13.82 12.39
CA GLN A 242 16.27 15.14 12.68
C GLN A 242 15.20 16.22 12.88
N GLN A 243 14.00 16.00 12.36
CA GLN A 243 12.88 16.95 12.40
C GLN A 243 12.01 16.71 13.62
N SER A 244 11.37 15.55 13.68
CA SER A 244 10.44 15.18 14.74
C SER A 244 10.83 13.86 15.40
N GLY A 245 11.03 12.81 14.60
CA GLY A 245 11.14 11.43 15.09
C GLY A 245 9.89 10.97 15.86
N GLU A 246 8.75 11.64 15.71
CA GLU A 246 7.53 11.39 16.49
C GLU A 246 6.50 10.55 15.72
N VAL A 247 6.07 9.46 16.34
CA VAL A 247 4.97 8.59 15.88
C VAL A 247 3.82 8.70 16.86
N LYS A 248 2.67 9.15 16.37
CA LYS A 248 1.43 9.25 17.15
C LYS A 248 0.38 8.29 16.64
N ASP A 249 -0.66 8.14 17.45
CA ASP A 249 -1.87 7.39 17.10
C ASP A 249 -1.56 5.95 16.68
N ILE A 250 -0.54 5.34 17.29
CA ILE A 250 -0.27 3.93 17.08
C ILE A 250 -1.53 3.20 17.49
N ASN A 251 -2.13 2.51 16.53
CA ASN A 251 -3.33 1.73 16.74
C ASN A 251 -3.20 0.45 15.93
N GLY A 252 -3.51 -0.68 16.54
CA GLY A 252 -3.46 -1.92 15.81
C GLY A 252 -4.03 -3.06 16.60
N HIS A 253 -4.41 -4.10 15.90
CA HIS A 253 -4.73 -5.37 16.51
C HIS A 253 -4.07 -6.51 15.75
N VAL A 254 -3.72 -7.55 16.50
CA VAL A 254 -3.18 -8.80 15.98
C VAL A 254 -3.92 -9.94 16.65
N ASP A 255 -4.58 -10.75 15.86
CA ASP A 255 -5.23 -11.98 16.27
C ASP A 255 -4.24 -13.14 16.18
N ILE A 256 -4.08 -13.83 17.29
CA ILE A 256 -3.19 -14.99 17.43
C ILE A 256 -4.02 -16.11 18.06
N GLY A 257 -4.46 -17.07 17.25
CA GLY A 257 -5.35 -18.16 17.67
C GLY A 257 -6.69 -17.64 18.20
N GLN A 258 -6.86 -17.65 19.52
CA GLN A 258 -8.04 -17.14 20.24
C GLN A 258 -7.82 -15.79 20.92
N LYS A 259 -6.59 -15.26 20.93
CA LYS A 259 -6.27 -14.00 21.59
C LYS A 259 -6.25 -12.87 20.56
N THR A 260 -6.77 -11.72 20.96
CA THR A 260 -6.60 -10.46 20.22
C THR A 260 -5.68 -9.56 21.03
N LEU A 261 -4.55 -9.18 20.44
CA LEU A 261 -3.62 -8.22 21.01
C LEU A 261 -3.94 -6.85 20.40
N LYS A 262 -4.30 -5.85 21.22
CA LYS A 262 -4.45 -4.46 20.75
C LYS A 262 -3.32 -3.59 21.27
N LEU A 263 -2.75 -2.77 20.40
CA LEU A 263 -1.67 -1.84 20.72
C LEU A 263 -2.17 -0.42 20.53
N ASN A 264 -1.93 0.43 21.53
CA ASN A 264 -2.28 1.85 21.49
C ASN A 264 -1.23 2.72 22.17
N GLY A 265 -0.78 3.80 21.54
CA GLY A 265 0.09 4.78 22.20
C GLY A 265 0.90 5.63 21.25
N ASP A 266 1.86 6.34 21.82
CA ASP A 266 2.76 7.23 21.09
C ASP A 266 4.21 6.86 21.39
N VAL A 267 5.07 7.00 20.37
CA VAL A 267 6.48 6.65 20.44
C VAL A 267 7.28 7.74 19.74
N SER A 268 8.38 8.16 20.35
CA SER A 268 9.38 8.99 19.70
C SER A 268 10.67 8.22 19.48
N PHE A 269 11.44 8.62 18.48
CA PHE A 269 12.74 8.08 18.15
C PHE A 269 13.77 9.17 18.32
N ASP A 270 14.86 8.85 19.01
CA ASP A 270 15.97 9.79 19.13
C ASP A 270 16.79 9.88 17.84
N GLN A 271 17.79 10.77 17.80
CA GLN A 271 18.67 10.94 16.63
C GLN A 271 19.51 9.71 16.32
N GLN A 272 19.58 8.73 17.23
CA GLN A 272 20.23 7.43 17.03
C GLN A 272 19.24 6.38 16.52
N GLY A 273 17.97 6.75 16.32
CA GLY A 273 16.91 5.88 15.84
C GLY A 273 16.34 4.95 16.91
N LEU A 274 16.60 5.22 18.19
CA LEU A 274 16.13 4.38 19.29
C LEU A 274 14.77 4.87 19.82
N ALA A 275 13.84 3.92 19.96
CA ALA A 275 12.48 4.20 20.40
C ALA A 275 12.39 4.53 21.90
N ASN A 276 11.57 5.52 22.22
CA ASN A 276 11.21 5.97 23.56
C ASN A 276 9.70 6.23 23.61
N GLY A 277 9.01 5.75 24.63
CA GLY A 277 7.57 5.96 24.73
C GLY A 277 6.86 4.99 25.64
N LEU A 278 5.54 5.11 25.68
CA LEU A 278 4.66 4.21 26.42
C LEU A 278 3.57 3.72 25.48
N VAL A 279 3.53 2.41 25.27
CA VAL A 279 2.52 1.74 24.46
C VAL A 279 1.69 0.86 25.35
N LYS A 280 0.37 1.03 25.31
CA LYS A 280 -0.58 0.16 25.99
C LYS A 280 -0.82 -1.07 25.14
N LEU A 281 -0.60 -2.24 25.74
CA LEU A 281 -0.93 -3.52 25.14
C LEU A 281 -2.13 -4.11 25.88
N LYS A 282 -3.25 -4.29 25.17
CA LYS A 282 -4.39 -5.07 25.67
C LYS A 282 -4.28 -6.50 25.15
N ILE A 283 -4.31 -7.47 26.05
CA ILE A 283 -4.33 -8.90 25.74
C ILE A 283 -5.74 -9.40 26.01
N LEU A 284 -6.52 -9.57 24.96
CA LEU A 284 -7.95 -9.85 25.01
C LEU A 284 -8.25 -11.30 24.61
N ASN A 285 -9.27 -11.88 25.22
CA ASN A 285 -9.78 -13.22 24.93
C ASN A 285 -11.30 -13.13 24.74
N PRO A 286 -11.92 -14.02 23.95
CA PRO A 286 -13.37 -14.17 23.93
C PRO A 286 -13.88 -14.53 25.34
N SER A 287 -15.14 -14.18 25.62
CA SER A 287 -15.82 -14.67 26.81
C SER A 287 -15.86 -16.21 26.82
N VAL A 288 -15.99 -16.80 28.00
CA VAL A 288 -16.00 -18.26 28.18
C VAL A 288 -17.10 -18.92 27.31
N ASP A 289 -18.23 -18.24 27.12
CA ASP A 289 -19.35 -18.72 26.32
C ASP A 289 -19.12 -18.62 24.81
N ALA A 290 -18.23 -17.72 24.36
CA ALA A 290 -17.88 -17.49 22.97
C ALA A 290 -16.61 -18.24 22.52
N ALA A 291 -15.87 -18.84 23.45
CA ALA A 291 -14.62 -19.53 23.18
C ALA A 291 -14.86 -20.77 22.29
N THR A 292 -14.27 -20.78 21.09
CA THR A 292 -14.45 -21.88 20.13
C THR A 292 -13.50 -23.04 20.43
N ALA A 293 -14.01 -24.26 20.60
CA ALA A 293 -13.26 -25.46 21.03
C ALA A 293 -12.12 -25.95 20.07
N GLY A 294 -11.81 -25.22 18.99
CA GLY A 294 -10.76 -25.59 18.03
C GLY A 294 -9.68 -24.52 17.76
N LYS A 295 -9.77 -23.32 18.34
CA LYS A 295 -8.82 -22.21 18.10
C LYS A 295 -7.89 -21.92 19.29
N THR A 296 -7.65 -22.89 20.16
CA THR A 296 -6.89 -22.66 21.39
C THR A 296 -5.40 -22.51 21.07
N LEU A 297 -4.77 -21.49 21.64
CA LEU A 297 -3.32 -21.35 21.61
C LEU A 297 -2.71 -22.54 22.36
N SER A 298 -2.13 -23.49 21.63
CA SER A 298 -1.44 -24.61 22.27
C SER A 298 -0.02 -24.17 22.61
N ALA A 299 0.36 -24.26 23.89
CA ALA A 299 1.71 -23.91 24.35
C ALA A 299 2.82 -24.63 23.55
N LYS A 300 2.51 -25.80 22.97
CA LYS A 300 3.45 -26.63 22.20
C LYS A 300 3.59 -26.21 20.73
N ARG A 301 2.64 -25.46 20.17
CA ARG A 301 2.60 -25.11 18.73
C ARG A 301 3.09 -23.67 18.46
N ASP A 302 2.88 -22.76 19.41
CA ASP A 302 2.94 -21.32 19.12
C ASP A 302 3.96 -20.52 19.96
N GLY A 303 4.50 -21.09 21.04
CA GLY A 303 5.54 -20.49 21.92
C GLY A 303 5.13 -19.22 22.70
N LEU A 304 4.13 -18.46 22.24
CA LEU A 304 3.72 -17.17 22.79
C LEU A 304 2.65 -17.27 23.88
N ASN A 305 1.92 -18.38 24.00
CA ASN A 305 0.81 -18.48 24.95
C ASN A 305 1.26 -18.31 26.42
N GLY A 306 2.38 -18.91 26.78
CA GLY A 306 2.96 -18.78 28.13
C GLY A 306 3.34 -17.33 28.46
N PRO A 307 4.23 -16.69 27.67
CA PRO A 307 4.59 -15.29 27.85
C PRO A 307 3.39 -14.33 27.84
N LEU A 308 2.43 -14.50 26.91
CA LEU A 308 1.24 -13.65 26.85
C LEU A 308 0.34 -13.82 28.07
N THR A 309 0.18 -15.05 28.57
CA THR A 309 -0.60 -15.31 29.79
C THR A 309 0.08 -14.72 31.02
N ALA A 310 1.41 -14.83 31.14
CA ALA A 310 2.16 -14.19 32.22
C ALA A 310 2.00 -12.66 32.21
N LEU A 311 2.09 -12.04 31.03
CA LEU A 311 1.81 -10.61 30.86
C LEU A 311 0.37 -10.25 31.25
N GLN A 312 -0.60 -11.07 30.83
CA GLN A 312 -2.00 -10.86 31.13
C GLN A 312 -2.28 -10.89 32.65
N LEU A 313 -1.60 -11.75 33.41
CA LEU A 313 -1.73 -11.82 34.88
C LEU A 313 -1.16 -10.60 35.61
N MET A 314 -0.22 -9.87 35.00
CA MET A 314 0.35 -8.64 35.57
C MET A 314 -0.44 -7.39 35.18
N GLY A 315 -1.26 -7.46 34.14
CA GLY A 315 -2.02 -6.33 33.62
C GLY A 315 -3.26 -6.01 34.46
N LYS A 316 -3.79 -4.80 34.27
CA LYS A 316 -5.06 -4.39 34.86
C LYS A 316 -6.22 -5.01 34.08
N PRO A 317 -7.24 -5.57 34.74
CA PRO A 317 -8.38 -6.16 34.03
C PRO A 317 -9.08 -5.10 33.18
N VAL A 318 -9.40 -5.46 31.94
CA VAL A 318 -10.09 -4.60 30.98
C VAL A 318 -11.13 -5.38 30.20
N LYS A 319 -12.23 -4.71 29.85
CA LYS A 319 -13.25 -5.21 28.94
C LYS A 319 -13.29 -4.31 27.71
N ASP A 320 -13.33 -4.90 26.53
CA ASP A 320 -13.35 -4.22 25.23
C ASP A 320 -14.39 -4.91 24.34
N GLY A 321 -15.60 -4.36 24.31
CA GLY A 321 -16.78 -5.04 23.75
C GLY A 321 -17.07 -6.34 24.51
N ASP A 322 -17.17 -7.45 23.77
CA ASP A 322 -17.39 -8.79 24.31
C ASP A 322 -16.09 -9.48 24.76
N LEU A 323 -14.93 -8.87 24.51
CA LEU A 323 -13.65 -9.42 24.88
C LEU A 323 -13.26 -9.00 26.30
N ILE A 324 -12.67 -9.93 27.02
CA ILE A 324 -12.14 -9.72 28.37
C ILE A 324 -10.66 -10.02 28.41
N GLY A 325 -9.92 -9.25 29.19
CA GLY A 325 -8.48 -9.37 29.19
C GLY A 325 -7.79 -8.47 30.18
N SER A 326 -6.54 -8.16 29.87
CA SER A 326 -5.73 -7.26 30.69
C SER A 326 -5.00 -6.23 29.84
N GLU A 327 -4.88 -5.02 30.37
CA GLU A 327 -4.06 -3.95 29.84
C GLU A 327 -2.71 -3.93 30.55
N VAL A 328 -1.63 -3.91 29.77
CA VAL A 328 -0.25 -3.87 30.24
C VAL A 328 0.44 -2.67 29.60
N ASP A 329 1.10 -1.86 30.43
CA ASP A 329 1.92 -0.76 29.95
C ASP A 329 3.29 -1.27 29.49
N ILE A 330 3.58 -1.09 28.19
CA ILE A 330 4.86 -1.42 27.56
C ILE A 330 5.69 -0.15 27.45
N LYS A 331 6.77 -0.08 28.22
CA LYS A 331 7.70 1.03 28.21
C LYS A 331 8.82 0.78 27.21
N LEU A 332 9.03 1.75 26.32
CA LEU A 332 10.17 1.82 25.42
C LEU A 332 11.16 2.84 25.96
N LYS A 333 12.41 2.43 26.16
CA LYS A 333 13.48 3.33 26.63
C LYS A 333 14.80 3.01 25.94
N GLY A 334 15.24 3.88 25.04
CA GLY A 334 16.45 3.70 24.25
C GLY A 334 16.43 2.40 23.46
N GLY A 335 15.27 2.06 22.88
CA GLY A 335 15.01 0.82 22.15
C GLY A 335 14.76 -0.40 23.04
N ASN A 336 14.98 -0.35 24.36
CA ASN A 336 14.65 -1.48 25.22
C ASN A 336 13.13 -1.55 25.49
N ILE A 337 12.55 -2.74 25.35
CA ILE A 337 11.13 -3.02 25.57
C ILE A 337 10.96 -3.64 26.96
N GLN A 338 10.11 -3.04 27.79
CA GLN A 338 9.87 -3.50 29.15
C GLN A 338 8.37 -3.48 29.49
N ALA A 339 7.89 -4.51 30.18
CA ALA A 339 6.56 -4.54 30.79
C ALA A 339 6.71 -4.59 32.31
N GLY A 340 6.47 -3.46 32.98
CA GLY A 340 6.79 -3.32 34.40
C GLY A 340 8.30 -3.55 34.64
N PHE A 341 8.64 -4.62 35.35
CA PHE A 341 10.02 -5.04 35.62
C PHE A 341 10.55 -6.11 34.65
N LEU A 342 9.71 -6.65 33.76
CA LEU A 342 10.11 -7.71 32.82
C LEU A 342 10.73 -7.11 31.54
N PRO A 343 12.00 -7.41 31.21
CA PRO A 343 12.56 -7.10 29.92
C PRO A 343 11.97 -8.03 28.85
N LEU A 344 11.38 -7.46 27.79
CA LEU A 344 10.76 -8.21 26.70
C LEU A 344 11.68 -8.33 25.48
N GLY A 345 12.65 -7.42 25.35
CA GLY A 345 13.60 -7.43 24.24
C GLY A 345 14.09 -6.04 23.90
N ARG A 346 14.58 -5.88 22.67
CA ARG A 346 15.11 -4.62 22.17
C ARG A 346 14.63 -4.40 20.73
N LEU A 347 14.08 -3.22 20.47
CA LEU A 347 13.83 -2.73 19.13
C LEU A 347 15.16 -2.28 18.50
N PRO A 348 15.46 -2.71 17.26
CA PRO A 348 16.62 -2.21 16.53
C PRO A 348 16.43 -0.71 16.24
N ALA A 349 17.55 -0.01 16.09
CA ALA A 349 17.52 1.39 15.67
C ALA A 349 17.02 1.51 14.22
N ILE A 350 16.15 2.48 13.96
CA ILE A 350 15.78 2.83 12.59
C ILE A 350 16.89 3.70 11.98
N GLN A 351 17.34 3.37 10.77
CA GLN A 351 18.46 4.01 10.09
C GLN A 351 18.04 4.64 8.76
#